data_AF-A0A2N2GPT6-F1
#
_entry.id   AF-A0A2N2GPT6-F1
#
_cell.length_a   1.000
_cell.length_b   1.000
_cell.length_c   1.000
_cell.angle_alpha   90.00
_cell.angle_beta   90.00
_cell.angle_gamma   90.00
#
_symmetry.space_group_name_H-M   'P 1'
#
loop_
_entity.id
_entity.type
_entity.pdbx_description
1 polymer ?
#
loop_
_entity_poly.entity_id
_entity_poly.type
_entity_poly.pdbx_seq_one_letter_code
_entity_poly.pdbx_strand_id
1 'polypeptide(L)'
;MHKGEQYLCSSFASGADGYLLKEDSDTELLPAIARVRQGELYISPNLAGEFPEDVIASCSRRGDGFGEILTPREKQILQLVAEGVTSRDIADKLDISKRTVEHHRANMMKKLNIKRVADLIKYAIGRGLSDTPPE
;
A
#
# COMPACT_ATOMS: atom_id res chain seq x y z
N MET A 1 -11.23 6.99 19.89
CA MET A 1 -10.87 7.68 18.63
C MET A 1 -10.50 6.62 17.58
N HIS A 2 -10.95 6.81 16.33
CA HIS A 2 -10.86 5.96 15.12
C HIS A 2 -10.02 4.66 15.22
N LYS A 3 -10.66 3.63 15.81
CA LYS A 3 -10.22 2.24 15.90
C LYS A 3 -10.48 1.49 14.59
N GLY A 4 -9.99 2.05 13.48
CA GLY A 4 -10.22 1.48 12.15
C GLY A 4 -9.00 0.77 11.64
N GLU A 5 -9.15 -0.47 11.17
CA GLU A 5 -8.13 -1.22 10.42
C GLU A 5 -7.49 -0.38 9.30
N GLN A 6 -8.27 0.53 8.72
CA GLN A 6 -7.84 1.51 7.71
C GLN A 6 -6.78 2.50 8.23
N TYR A 7 -6.86 2.96 9.49
CA TYR A 7 -5.88 3.90 10.06
C TYR A 7 -4.55 3.20 10.36
N LEU A 8 -4.61 1.95 10.82
CA LEU A 8 -3.44 1.10 11.01
C LEU A 8 -2.72 0.89 9.68
N CYS A 9 -3.45 0.38 8.69
CA CYS A 9 -2.92 0.12 7.35
C CYS A 9 -2.43 1.41 6.66
N SER A 10 -3.08 2.56 6.82
CA SER A 10 -2.63 3.84 6.26
C SER A 10 -1.37 4.37 6.95
N SER A 11 -1.22 4.14 8.25
CA SER A 11 -0.03 4.57 9.00
C SER A 11 1.18 3.76 8.56
N PHE A 12 1.03 2.43 8.47
CA PHE A 12 2.06 1.58 7.88
C PHE A 12 2.33 1.95 6.43
N ALA A 13 1.30 2.17 5.58
CA ALA A 13 1.45 2.63 4.19
C ALA A 13 2.23 3.93 4.02
N SER A 14 2.31 4.74 5.08
CA SER A 14 3.06 5.99 5.11
C SER A 14 4.51 5.82 5.59
N GLY A 15 4.97 4.57 5.80
CA GLY A 15 6.32 4.26 6.28
C GLY A 15 6.45 4.31 7.80
N ALA A 16 5.35 4.13 8.56
CA ALA A 16 5.46 4.06 10.01
C ALA A 16 6.11 2.74 10.45
N ASP A 17 7.18 2.82 11.23
CA ASP A 17 7.85 1.67 11.84
C ASP A 17 7.14 1.17 13.12
N GLY A 18 6.02 1.80 13.50
CA GLY A 18 5.22 1.35 14.63
C GLY A 18 3.88 2.06 14.78
N TYR A 19 2.97 1.45 15.53
CA TYR A 19 1.64 2.00 15.83
C TYR A 19 1.29 1.82 17.30
N LEU A 20 0.98 2.93 17.96
CA LEU A 20 0.67 2.99 19.40
C LEU A 20 -0.70 3.62 19.61
N LEU A 21 -1.53 3.00 20.45
CA LEU A 21 -2.79 3.60 20.88
C LEU A 21 -2.54 4.62 21.99
N LYS A 22 -3.33 5.69 21.99
CA LYS A 22 -3.26 6.76 23.01
C LYS A 22 -3.49 6.23 24.43
N GLU A 23 -4.28 5.18 24.56
CA GLU A 23 -4.64 4.52 25.82
C GLU A 23 -3.46 3.74 26.43
N ASP A 24 -2.50 3.30 25.60
CA ASP A 24 -1.28 2.59 26.04
C ASP A 24 -0.05 3.49 26.11
N SER A 25 -0.19 4.77 25.74
CA SER A 25 0.95 5.67 25.55
C SER A 25 1.73 5.96 26.83
N ASP A 26 1.10 5.85 28.00
CA ASP A 26 1.75 6.15 29.27
C ASP A 26 2.80 5.09 29.68
N THR A 27 2.62 3.82 29.30
CA THR A 27 3.52 2.72 29.67
C THR A 27 4.32 2.16 28.49
N GLU A 28 3.73 2.16 27.29
CA GLU A 28 4.31 1.47 26.12
C GLU A 28 5.10 2.39 25.18
N LEU A 29 5.04 3.72 25.35
CA LEU A 29 5.72 4.65 24.44
C LEU A 29 7.25 4.55 24.49
N LEU A 30 7.83 4.44 25.70
CA LEU A 30 9.27 4.28 25.87
C LEU A 30 9.82 2.97 25.28
N PRO A 31 9.22 1.78 25.56
CA PRO A 31 9.66 0.55 24.91
C PRO A 31 9.38 0.54 23.40
N ALA A 32 8.31 1.20 22.93
CA ALA A 32 8.04 1.35 21.51
C ALA A 32 9.19 2.07 20.79
N ILE A 33 9.62 3.21 21.32
CA ILE A 33 10.74 3.98 20.77
C ILE A 33 12.03 3.15 20.80
N ALA A 34 12.28 2.41 21.88
CA ALA A 34 13.48 1.58 22.01
C ALA A 34 13.55 0.46 20.95
N ARG A 35 12.41 -0.17 20.62
CA ARG A 35 12.31 -1.21 19.57
C ARG A 35 12.40 -0.65 18.16
N VAL A 36 11.68 0.45 17.89
CA VAL A 36 11.77 1.13 16.58
C VAL A 36 13.20 1.60 16.30
N ARG A 37 13.93 2.08 17.32
CA ARG A 37 15.36 2.43 17.17
C ARG A 37 16.27 1.24 16.86
N GLN A 38 15.85 0.01 17.15
CA GLN A 38 16.55 -1.22 16.78
C GLN A 38 16.16 -1.73 15.39
N GLY A 39 15.28 -1.02 14.68
CA GLY A 39 14.73 -1.45 13.40
C GLY A 39 13.61 -2.48 13.53
N GLU A 40 13.06 -2.65 14.74
CA GLU A 40 11.95 -3.57 14.98
C GLU A 40 10.61 -2.86 14.87
N LEU A 41 9.66 -3.52 14.20
CA LEU A 41 8.27 -3.09 14.13
C LEU A 41 7.63 -3.17 15.52
N TYR A 42 7.12 -2.06 16.04
CA TYR A 42 6.44 -2.05 17.34
C TYR A 42 4.95 -1.77 17.22
N ILE A 43 4.12 -2.60 17.85
CA ILE A 43 2.66 -2.50 17.81
C ILE A 43 2.11 -2.72 19.21
N SER A 44 1.24 -1.81 19.68
CA SER A 44 0.60 -1.91 20.98
C SER A 44 -0.06 -3.28 21.20
N PRO A 45 0.14 -3.94 22.35
CA PRO A 45 -0.47 -5.23 22.65
C PRO A 45 -2.01 -5.17 22.72
N ASN A 46 -2.59 -4.04 23.13
CA ASN A 46 -4.04 -3.83 23.08
C ASN A 46 -4.58 -3.78 21.64
N LEU A 47 -3.76 -3.34 20.68
CA LEU A 47 -4.12 -3.40 19.26
C LEU A 47 -4.02 -4.84 18.72
N ALA A 48 -3.06 -5.63 19.22
CA ALA A 48 -2.97 -7.08 18.93
C ALA A 48 -4.12 -7.90 19.55
N GLY A 49 -4.74 -7.40 20.61
CA GLY A 49 -5.98 -7.97 21.16
C GLY A 49 -7.23 -7.62 20.36
N GLU A 50 -7.23 -6.47 19.68
CA GLU A 50 -8.38 -5.96 18.90
C GLU A 50 -8.32 -6.43 17.42
N PHE A 51 -7.13 -6.72 16.89
CA PHE A 51 -6.92 -7.21 15.52
C PHE A 51 -6.06 -8.48 15.50
N PRO A 52 -6.40 -9.49 14.67
CA PRO A 52 -5.56 -10.68 14.50
C PRO A 52 -4.16 -10.32 14.02
N GLU A 53 -3.14 -11.02 14.51
CA GLU A 53 -1.74 -10.84 14.08
C GLU A 53 -1.57 -10.90 12.55
N ASP A 54 -2.39 -11.71 11.86
CA ASP A 54 -2.41 -11.78 10.40
C ASP A 54 -2.80 -10.46 9.72
N VAL A 55 -3.77 -9.74 10.28
CA VAL A 55 -4.22 -8.43 9.77
C VAL A 55 -3.11 -7.41 9.96
N ILE A 56 -2.50 -7.42 11.13
CA ILE A 56 -1.40 -6.54 11.50
C ILE A 56 -0.19 -6.76 10.59
N ALA A 57 0.21 -8.01 10.39
CA ALA A 57 1.30 -8.39 9.48
C ALA A 57 0.96 -8.08 8.01
N SER A 58 -0.31 -8.09 7.63
CA SER A 58 -0.74 -7.66 6.29
C SER A 58 -0.63 -6.15 6.11
N CYS A 59 -0.91 -5.36 7.15
CA CYS A 59 -0.82 -3.91 7.14
C CYS A 59 0.63 -3.42 7.16
N SER A 60 1.51 -4.03 7.97
CA SER A 60 2.94 -3.70 7.98
C SER A 60 3.62 -4.02 6.64
N ARG A 61 3.28 -5.15 6.01
CA ARG A 61 3.74 -5.51 4.66
C ARG A 61 3.15 -4.63 3.56
N ARG A 62 1.95 -4.08 3.76
CA ARG A 62 1.38 -3.05 2.87
C ARG A 62 2.10 -1.70 3.01
N GLY A 63 2.82 -1.53 4.12
CA GLY A 63 3.54 -0.34 4.52
C GLY A 63 4.80 -0.02 3.75
N ASP A 64 5.48 -1.06 3.28
CA ASP A 64 6.62 -0.92 2.40
C ASP A 64 6.18 -0.32 1.06
N GLY A 65 6.37 0.98 0.92
CA GLY A 65 6.84 1.59 -0.32
C GLY A 65 5.83 1.86 -1.42
N PHE A 66 4.57 2.26 -1.16
CA PHE A 66 3.76 2.82 -2.27
C PHE A 66 4.39 4.09 -2.86
N GLY A 67 5.01 4.91 -2.00
CA GLY A 67 5.77 6.09 -2.37
C GLY A 67 7.05 5.77 -3.16
N GLU A 68 7.73 4.69 -2.79
CA GLU A 68 9.12 4.40 -3.19
C GLU A 68 9.27 3.25 -4.19
N ILE A 69 8.32 2.31 -4.29
CA ILE A 69 8.43 1.13 -5.17
C ILE A 69 8.05 1.48 -6.61
N LEU A 70 6.98 2.26 -6.79
CA LEU A 70 6.47 2.65 -8.10
C LEU A 70 6.88 4.08 -8.45
N THR A 71 7.48 4.22 -9.62
CA THR A 71 7.78 5.53 -10.21
C THR A 71 6.49 6.31 -10.51
N PRO A 72 6.53 7.65 -10.61
CA PRO A 72 5.35 8.45 -10.96
C PRO A 72 4.67 7.97 -12.25
N ARG A 73 5.47 7.55 -13.24
CA ARG A 73 4.97 7.02 -14.52
C ARG A 73 4.26 5.68 -14.36
N GLU A 74 4.79 4.80 -13.51
CA GLU A 74 4.15 3.52 -13.19
C GLU A 74 2.81 3.73 -12.47
N LYS A 75 2.73 4.69 -11.53
CA LYS A 75 1.46 5.05 -10.87
C LYS A 75 0.41 5.53 -11.86
N GLN A 76 0.81 6.39 -12.79
CA GLN A 76 -0.07 6.92 -13.84
C GLN A 76 -0.62 5.80 -14.73
N ILE A 77 0.23 4.83 -15.10
CA ILE A 77 -0.19 3.66 -15.88
C ILE A 77 -1.09 2.74 -15.03
N LEU A 78 -0.78 2.53 -13.75
CA LEU A 78 -1.57 1.69 -12.85
C LEU A 78 -3.00 2.23 -12.67
N GLN A 79 -3.15 3.55 -12.55
CA GLN A 79 -4.44 4.21 -12.49
C GLN A 79 -5.26 3.97 -13.76
N LEU A 80 -4.69 4.21 -14.94
CA LEU A 80 -5.39 3.98 -16.21
C LEU A 80 -5.76 2.49 -16.40
N VAL A 81 -4.92 1.56 -15.91
CA VAL A 81 -5.24 0.13 -15.90
C VAL A 81 -6.40 -0.18 -14.96
N ALA A 82 -6.50 0.51 -13.82
CA ALA A 82 -7.61 0.37 -12.87
C ALA A 82 -8.93 0.91 -13.43
N GLU A 83 -8.86 1.98 -14.23
CA GLU A 83 -9.99 2.56 -14.97
C GLU A 83 -10.44 1.68 -16.17
N GLY A 84 -9.79 0.53 -16.41
CA GLY A 84 -10.14 -0.38 -17.50
C GLY A 84 -9.64 0.07 -18.88
N VAL A 85 -8.76 1.07 -18.95
CA VAL A 85 -8.20 1.58 -20.20
C VAL A 85 -7.25 0.54 -20.82
N THR A 86 -7.36 0.29 -22.12
CA THR A 86 -6.53 -0.72 -22.79
C THR A 86 -5.09 -0.24 -22.93
N SER A 87 -4.12 -1.17 -23.03
CA SER A 87 -2.70 -0.80 -23.24
C SER A 87 -2.46 0.05 -24.50
N ARG A 88 -3.35 -0.02 -25.50
CA ARG A 88 -3.29 0.81 -26.70
C ARG A 88 -3.72 2.24 -26.36
N ASP A 89 -4.88 2.40 -25.73
CA ASP A 89 -5.37 3.73 -25.37
C ASP A 89 -4.49 4.41 -24.30
N ILE A 90 -3.86 3.65 -23.41
CA ILE A 90 -2.85 4.16 -22.48
C ILE A 90 -1.63 4.68 -23.25
N ALA A 91 -1.20 3.96 -24.29
CA ALA A 91 -0.07 4.34 -25.13
C ALA A 91 -0.37 5.65 -25.85
N ASP A 92 -1.57 5.79 -26.40
CA ASP A 92 -2.05 7.02 -27.06
C ASP A 92 -2.19 8.19 -26.08
N LYS A 93 -2.77 7.96 -24.89
CA LYS A 93 -2.93 9.01 -23.84
C LYS A 93 -1.60 9.53 -23.30
N LEU A 94 -0.58 8.67 -23.23
CA LEU A 94 0.70 8.97 -22.61
C LEU A 94 1.80 9.29 -23.64
N ASP A 95 1.48 9.29 -24.94
CA ASP A 95 2.40 9.49 -26.07
C ASP A 95 3.63 8.56 -26.01
N ILE A 96 3.39 7.27 -25.75
CA ILE A 96 4.41 6.23 -25.67
C ILE A 96 4.02 5.01 -26.49
N SER A 97 4.95 4.10 -26.77
CA SER A 97 4.60 2.86 -27.47
C SER A 97 3.83 1.88 -26.58
N LYS A 98 2.93 1.08 -27.17
CA LYS A 98 2.27 -0.05 -26.46
C LYS A 98 3.28 -0.96 -25.77
N ARG A 99 4.43 -1.21 -26.42
CA ARG A 99 5.53 -2.02 -25.88
C ARG A 99 6.11 -1.40 -24.61
N THR A 100 6.19 -0.08 -24.53
CA THR A 100 6.63 0.66 -23.34
C THR A 100 5.64 0.49 -22.20
N VAL A 101 4.32 0.57 -22.48
CA VAL A 101 3.26 0.31 -21.48
C VAL A 101 3.35 -1.11 -20.93
N GLU A 102 3.54 -2.10 -21.80
CA GLU A 102 3.72 -3.51 -21.39
C GLU A 102 4.97 -3.69 -20.53
N HIS A 103 6.06 -3.01 -20.87
CA HIS A 103 7.29 -3.03 -20.06
C HIS A 103 7.07 -2.44 -18.67
N HIS A 104 6.40 -1.29 -18.56
CA HIS A 104 6.03 -0.72 -17.26
C HIS A 104 5.13 -1.67 -16.47
N ARG A 105 4.14 -2.33 -17.10
CA ARG A 105 3.28 -3.31 -16.43
C ARG A 105 4.06 -4.50 -15.89
N ALA A 106 5.02 -5.03 -16.65
CA ALA A 106 5.88 -6.12 -16.20
C ALA A 106 6.76 -5.68 -15.02
N ASN A 107 7.33 -4.48 -15.07
CA ASN A 107 8.13 -3.93 -13.98
C ASN A 107 7.28 -3.71 -12.72
N MET A 108 6.07 -3.17 -12.84
CA MET A 108 5.13 -3.04 -11.73
C MET A 108 4.76 -4.38 -11.12
N MET A 109 4.42 -5.38 -11.94
CA MET A 109 4.12 -6.73 -11.48
C MET A 109 5.29 -7.36 -10.72
N LYS A 110 6.52 -7.19 -11.22
CA LYS A 110 7.73 -7.65 -10.54
C LYS A 110 7.97 -6.94 -9.22
N LYS A 111 7.85 -5.61 -9.22
CA LYS A 111 8.04 -4.73 -8.05
C LYS A 111 7.02 -4.99 -6.95
N LEU A 112 5.76 -5.23 -7.33
CA LEU A 112 4.66 -5.51 -6.41
C LEU A 112 4.50 -7.01 -6.08
N ASN A 113 5.37 -7.86 -6.65
CA ASN A 113 5.30 -9.32 -6.56
C ASN A 113 3.93 -9.91 -6.97
N ILE A 114 3.30 -9.30 -7.97
CA ILE A 114 1.98 -9.68 -8.49
C ILE A 114 2.17 -10.54 -9.73
N LYS A 115 1.50 -11.70 -9.77
CA LYS A 115 1.61 -12.66 -10.88
C LYS A 115 0.55 -12.47 -11.97
N ARG A 116 -0.57 -11.83 -11.68
CA ARG A 116 -1.69 -11.66 -12.61
C ARG A 116 -2.14 -10.21 -12.71
N VAL A 117 -2.55 -9.82 -13.90
CA VAL A 117 -3.11 -8.49 -14.18
C VAL A 117 -4.35 -8.21 -13.34
N ALA A 118 -5.22 -9.20 -13.14
CA ALA A 118 -6.42 -9.03 -12.31
C ALA A 118 -6.06 -8.65 -10.87
N ASP A 119 -4.98 -9.20 -10.33
CA ASP A 119 -4.50 -8.86 -8.99
C ASP A 119 -3.88 -7.46 -8.96
N LEU A 120 -3.28 -7.00 -10.07
CA LEU A 120 -2.81 -5.61 -10.23
C LEU A 120 -3.96 -4.60 -10.23
N ILE A 121 -5.09 -4.94 -10.86
CA ILE A 121 -6.31 -4.12 -10.85
C ILE A 121 -6.93 -4.09 -9.45
N LYS A 122 -7.10 -5.26 -8.81
CA LYS A 122 -7.59 -5.36 -7.43
C LYS A 122 -6.70 -4.57 -6.46
N TYR A 123 -5.39 -4.62 -6.67
CA TYR A 123 -4.42 -3.86 -5.91
C TYR A 123 -4.64 -2.35 -6.05
N ALA A 124 -4.89 -1.86 -7.28
CA ALA A 124 -5.16 -0.45 -7.52
C ALA A 124 -6.49 0.04 -6.90
N ILE A 125 -7.56 -0.75 -7.03
CA ILE A 125 -8.87 -0.46 -6.44
C ILE A 125 -8.80 -0.46 -4.91
N GLY A 126 -8.17 -1.46 -4.31
CA GLY A 126 -8.01 -1.55 -2.85
C GLY A 126 -7.16 -0.43 -2.24
N ARG A 127 -6.50 0.39 -3.06
CA ARG A 127 -5.69 1.54 -2.67
C ARG A 127 -6.34 2.89 -3.03
N GLY A 128 -7.55 2.89 -3.59
CA GLY A 128 -8.26 4.12 -3.97
C GLY A 128 -7.64 4.87 -5.16
N LEU A 129 -6.89 4.18 -6.02
CA LEU A 129 -6.23 4.78 -7.19
C LEU A 129 -7.16 4.90 -8.42
N SER A 130 -8.42 4.55 -8.27
CA SER A 130 -9.47 4.68 -9.29
C SER A 130 -10.46 5.75 -8.87
N ASP A 131 -10.53 6.85 -9.61
CA ASP A 131 -11.62 7.83 -9.54
C ASP A 131 -12.81 7.32 -10.36
N THR A 132 -13.32 6.15 -9.99
CA THR A 132 -14.59 5.65 -10.56
C THR A 132 -15.62 5.68 -9.45
N PRO A 133 -16.63 6.57 -9.51
CA PRO A 133 -17.80 6.43 -8.65
C PRO A 133 -18.44 5.05 -8.91
N PRO A 134 -18.84 4.33 -7.86
CA PRO A 134 -19.59 3.08 -8.04
C PRO A 134 -20.92 3.39 -8.72
N GLU A 135 -21.23 2.67 -9.81
CA GLU A 135 -22.61 2.54 -10.34
C GLU A 135 -23.45 1.66 -9.42
#